data_AF-A0A7X0EDX6-F1
#
_entry.id   AF-A0A7X0EDX6-F1
#
_cell.length_a   1.000
_cell.length_b   1.000
_cell.length_c   1.000
_cell.angle_alpha   90.00
_cell.angle_beta   90.00
_cell.angle_gamma   90.00
#
_symmetry.space_group_name_H-M   'P 1'
#
loop_
_entity.id
_entity.type
_entity.pdbx_description
1 polymer ?
#
loop_
_entity_poly.entity_id
_entity_poly.type
_entity_poly.pdbx_seq_one_letter_code
_entity_poly.pdbx_strand_id
1 'polypeptide(L)'
;MRAIDMADSYRAGRYVNVWTLVGGWPRCHGGPMDVTTVDQPVIARQLAINAAVRALAAAADAYEAAAHLTARPCPPVTLGAGPDGAAVPNPAFQAWTDALALVSGAGRDLLCLVATRGADYPRGDDGQPIAAYVMDLPPPPTLTPGAETADWDGTAWTVRPVTADEAVAWRALMAVRYPRRMSASDLVVRLLTGAEWLAIVADAHPSEGGASLAALLLGAGTQYVDLDAERTAAQLRAWVDRGLITPDRMAWILTGQPPAE
;
A
#
# COMPACT_ATOMS: atom_id res chain seq x y z
N MET A 1 -10.11 1.75 16.98
CA MET A 1 -9.14 1.95 15.89
C MET A 1 -9.89 2.66 14.80
N ARG A 2 -9.49 3.90 14.53
CA ARG A 2 -10.04 4.77 13.50
C ARG A 2 -9.29 4.55 12.20
N ALA A 3 -9.79 5.09 11.09
CA ALA A 3 -9.10 4.99 9.80
C ALA A 3 -7.67 5.56 9.85
N ILE A 4 -7.46 6.62 10.63
CA ILE A 4 -6.16 7.28 10.81
C ILE A 4 -5.11 6.42 11.52
N ASP A 5 -5.55 5.40 12.26
CA ASP A 5 -4.66 4.50 13.01
C ASP A 5 -4.15 3.34 12.13
N MET A 6 -4.67 3.21 10.90
CA MET A 6 -4.33 2.11 10.01
C MET A 6 -3.00 2.37 9.30
N ALA A 7 -1.98 1.59 9.65
CA ALA A 7 -0.73 1.52 8.90
C ALA A 7 -0.74 0.32 7.95
N ASP A 8 -0.28 0.50 6.72
CA ASP A 8 -0.20 -0.61 5.75
C ASP A 8 0.99 -1.54 6.00
N SER A 9 2.01 -1.08 6.72
CA SER A 9 3.21 -1.86 7.00
C SER A 9 3.59 -1.85 8.47
N TYR A 10 4.28 -2.92 8.90
CA TYR A 10 4.78 -3.10 10.26
C TYR A 10 6.20 -3.70 10.24
N ARG A 11 6.96 -3.51 11.33
CA ARG A 11 8.41 -3.78 11.46
C ARG A 11 9.22 -3.22 10.28
N ALA A 12 9.19 -1.89 10.13
CA ALA A 12 9.99 -1.18 9.12
C ALA A 12 9.80 -1.73 7.69
N GLY A 13 8.56 -2.07 7.32
CA GLY A 13 8.23 -2.51 5.96
C GLY A 13 8.43 -4.01 5.69
N ARG A 14 8.85 -4.82 6.69
CA ARG A 14 9.00 -6.28 6.51
C ARG A 14 7.68 -6.97 6.22
N TYR A 15 6.60 -6.46 6.81
CA TYR A 15 5.29 -7.06 6.72
C TYR A 15 4.25 -6.04 6.27
N VAL A 16 3.33 -6.47 5.40
CA VAL A 16 2.15 -5.72 4.98
C VAL A 16 0.95 -6.23 5.76
N ASN A 17 0.24 -5.32 6.43
CA ASN A 17 -0.98 -5.66 7.16
C ASN A 17 -2.08 -6.02 6.17
N VAL A 18 -2.94 -6.95 6.56
CA VAL A 18 -4.10 -7.38 5.77
C VAL A 18 -5.34 -6.82 6.46
N TRP A 19 -5.79 -5.64 6.03
CA TRP A 19 -6.91 -4.97 6.65
C TRP A 19 -8.25 -5.52 6.14
N THR A 20 -9.22 -5.59 7.05
CA THR A 20 -10.63 -5.85 6.76
C THR A 20 -11.52 -5.14 7.78
N LEU A 21 -12.84 -5.29 7.65
CA LEU A 21 -13.83 -4.78 8.60
C LEU A 21 -14.47 -5.93 9.37
N VAL A 22 -14.34 -5.93 10.70
CA VAL A 22 -15.02 -6.88 11.60
C VAL A 22 -15.92 -6.10 12.53
N GLY A 23 -17.22 -6.40 12.51
CA GLY A 23 -18.22 -5.60 13.23
C GLY A 23 -18.20 -4.13 12.79
N GLY A 24 -17.90 -3.87 11.52
CA GLY A 24 -17.75 -2.52 10.96
C GLY A 24 -16.47 -1.78 11.34
N TRP A 25 -15.60 -2.36 12.17
CA TRP A 25 -14.35 -1.74 12.60
C TRP A 25 -13.13 -2.30 11.85
N PRO A 26 -12.14 -1.46 11.52
CA PRO A 26 -10.86 -1.94 10.98
C PRO A 26 -10.20 -2.97 11.90
N ARG A 27 -9.86 -4.12 11.33
CA ARG A 27 -9.07 -5.17 11.96
C ARG A 27 -8.06 -5.72 10.96
N CYS A 28 -6.85 -5.98 11.45
CA CYS A 28 -5.91 -6.79 10.69
C CYS A 28 -6.39 -8.25 10.79
N HIS A 29 -6.74 -8.83 9.66
CA HIS A 29 -7.18 -10.22 9.57
C HIS A 29 -6.03 -11.11 9.13
N GLY A 30 -5.84 -12.23 9.82
CA GLY A 30 -4.76 -13.18 9.53
C GLY A 30 -3.36 -12.71 9.91
N GLY A 31 -2.36 -13.50 9.53
CA GLY A 31 -0.95 -13.12 9.67
C GLY A 31 -0.56 -12.11 8.58
N PRO A 32 0.23 -11.06 8.91
CA PRO A 32 0.61 -10.06 7.92
C PRO A 32 1.54 -10.67 6.86
N MET A 33 1.47 -10.15 5.64
CA MET A 33 2.20 -10.68 4.47
C MET A 33 3.68 -10.34 4.54
N ASP A 34 4.56 -11.34 4.52
CA ASP A 34 6.01 -11.11 4.46
C ASP A 34 6.41 -10.64 3.06
N VAL A 35 6.86 -9.39 2.98
CA VAL A 35 7.22 -8.71 1.74
C VAL A 35 8.32 -9.42 0.96
N THR A 36 9.15 -10.22 1.65
CA THR A 36 10.28 -10.89 1.02
C THR A 36 9.95 -12.23 0.38
N THR A 37 8.81 -12.81 0.73
CA THR A 37 8.39 -14.13 0.22
C THR A 37 7.13 -14.06 -0.64
N VAL A 38 6.30 -13.02 -0.48
CA VAL A 38 5.05 -12.86 -1.22
C VAL A 38 5.30 -12.16 -2.56
N ASP A 39 4.63 -12.56 -3.62
CA ASP A 39 4.77 -11.97 -4.95
C ASP A 39 4.33 -10.50 -5.00
N GLN A 40 5.03 -9.69 -5.79
CA GLN A 40 4.77 -8.24 -5.86
C GLN A 40 3.32 -7.90 -6.29
N PRO A 41 2.71 -8.59 -7.28
CA PRO A 41 1.30 -8.35 -7.62
C PRO A 41 0.34 -8.63 -6.46
N VAL A 42 0.64 -9.61 -5.61
CA VAL A 42 -0.20 -9.92 -4.43
C VAL A 42 -0.09 -8.79 -3.40
N ILE A 43 1.13 -8.27 -3.17
CA ILE A 43 1.34 -7.11 -2.30
C ILE A 43 0.59 -5.88 -2.84
N ALA A 44 0.70 -5.59 -4.14
CA ALA A 44 0.01 -4.46 -4.76
C ALA A 44 -1.51 -4.55 -4.62
N ARG A 45 -2.10 -5.73 -4.86
CA ARG A 45 -3.53 -5.98 -4.63
C ARG A 45 -3.92 -5.79 -3.17
N GLN A 46 -3.11 -6.27 -2.23
CA GLN A 46 -3.39 -6.09 -0.81
C GLN A 46 -3.35 -4.62 -0.38
N LEU A 47 -2.44 -3.81 -0.94
CA LEU A 47 -2.39 -2.37 -0.70
C LEU A 47 -3.66 -1.66 -1.21
N ALA A 48 -4.17 -2.05 -2.39
CA ALA A 48 -5.45 -1.55 -2.91
C ALA A 48 -6.63 -1.92 -1.99
N ILE A 49 -6.68 -3.16 -1.48
CA ILE A 49 -7.67 -3.59 -0.49
C ILE A 49 -7.56 -2.76 0.79
N ASN A 50 -6.35 -2.56 1.30
CA ASN A 50 -6.14 -1.76 2.51
C ASN A 50 -6.60 -0.31 2.32
N ALA A 51 -6.34 0.29 1.15
CA ALA A 51 -6.81 1.62 0.80
C ALA A 51 -8.35 1.68 0.77
N ALA A 52 -9.01 0.67 0.18
CA ALA A 52 -10.46 0.56 0.19
C ALA A 52 -11.04 0.44 1.62
N VAL A 53 -10.44 -0.39 2.48
CA VAL A 53 -10.85 -0.50 3.90
C VAL A 53 -10.68 0.83 4.61
N ARG A 54 -9.57 1.53 4.38
CA ARG A 54 -9.32 2.85 4.99
C ARG A 54 -10.35 3.88 4.52
N ALA A 55 -10.69 3.89 3.23
CA ALA A 55 -11.70 4.79 2.68
C ALA A 55 -13.09 4.52 3.29
N LEU A 56 -13.52 3.26 3.37
CA LEU A 56 -14.77 2.87 4.03
C LEU A 56 -14.78 3.26 5.51
N ALA A 57 -13.69 3.00 6.22
CA ALA A 57 -13.56 3.34 7.62
C ALA A 57 -13.59 4.86 7.86
N ALA A 58 -12.94 5.64 6.97
CA ALA A 58 -12.92 7.09 7.02
C ALA A 58 -14.29 7.70 6.70
N ALA A 59 -15.02 7.13 5.73
CA ALA A 59 -16.39 7.54 5.42
C ALA A 59 -17.32 7.32 6.62
N ALA A 60 -17.21 6.17 7.30
CA ALA A 60 -17.97 5.90 8.52
C ALA A 60 -17.57 6.82 9.68
N ASP A 61 -16.27 7.08 9.88
CA ASP A 61 -15.79 8.04 10.89
C ASP A 61 -16.31 9.46 10.61
N ALA A 62 -16.32 9.90 9.34
CA ALA A 62 -16.84 11.19 8.93
C ALA A 62 -18.36 11.29 9.11
N TYR A 63 -19.10 10.22 8.78
CA TYR A 63 -20.54 10.16 9.00
C TYR A 63 -20.90 10.25 10.49
N GLU A 64 -20.23 9.47 11.34
CA GLU A 64 -20.46 9.50 12.80
C GLU A 64 -20.20 10.91 13.37
N ALA A 65 -19.13 11.57 12.93
CA ALA A 65 -18.82 12.94 13.34
C ALA A 65 -19.87 13.94 12.84
N ALA A 66 -20.32 13.81 11.59
CA ALA A 66 -21.35 14.65 11.01
C ALA A 66 -22.71 14.47 11.72
N ALA A 67 -23.13 13.24 11.97
CA ALA A 67 -24.34 12.91 12.70
C ALA A 67 -24.32 13.47 14.12
N HIS A 68 -23.17 13.40 14.81
CA HIS A 68 -23.01 14.03 16.11
C HIS A 68 -23.13 15.57 16.05
N LEU A 69 -22.57 16.20 15.01
CA LEU A 69 -22.65 17.65 14.83
C LEU A 69 -24.08 18.11 14.53
N THR A 70 -24.81 17.39 13.67
CA THR A 70 -26.18 17.76 13.26
C THR A 70 -27.25 17.45 14.30
N ALA A 71 -26.97 16.56 15.25
CA ALA A 71 -27.82 16.36 16.43
C ALA A 71 -27.87 17.58 17.37
N ARG A 72 -26.95 18.55 17.20
CA ARG A 72 -26.94 19.82 17.94
C ARG A 72 -27.82 20.87 17.24
N PRO A 73 -28.37 21.86 17.98
CA PRO A 73 -29.14 22.93 17.38
C PRO A 73 -28.38 23.64 16.25
N CYS A 74 -29.09 23.97 15.17
CA CYS A 74 -28.53 24.69 14.02
C CYS A 74 -27.94 26.04 14.48
N PRO A 75 -26.65 26.31 14.23
CA PRO A 75 -26.04 27.60 14.52
C PRO A 75 -26.69 28.73 13.71
N PRO A 76 -26.62 29.98 14.17
CA PRO A 76 -27.10 31.10 13.36
C PRO A 76 -26.26 31.24 12.09
N VAL A 77 -26.90 31.58 10.96
CA VAL A 77 -26.26 31.73 9.64
C VAL A 77 -25.10 32.74 9.68
N THR A 78 -25.30 33.82 10.42
CA THR A 78 -24.33 34.89 10.61
C THR A 78 -24.06 35.12 12.09
N LEU A 79 -22.84 35.56 12.40
CA LEU A 79 -22.50 36.08 13.72
C LEU A 79 -22.90 37.56 13.83
N GLY A 80 -23.18 38.01 15.05
CA GLY A 80 -23.46 39.42 15.34
C GLY A 80 -22.33 40.32 14.85
N ALA A 81 -22.72 41.52 14.40
CA ALA A 81 -21.94 42.51 13.66
C ALA A 81 -20.43 42.57 13.97
N GLY A 82 -19.62 42.60 12.91
CA GLY A 82 -18.23 43.06 12.97
C GLY A 82 -18.13 44.54 13.41
N PRO A 83 -16.92 45.11 13.50
CA PRO A 83 -16.69 46.49 13.96
C PRO A 83 -17.46 47.58 13.17
N ASP A 84 -17.96 47.24 11.99
CA ASP A 84 -18.67 48.06 11.01
C ASP A 84 -20.19 47.81 10.94
N GLY A 85 -20.74 46.95 11.80
CA GLY A 85 -22.16 46.59 11.73
C GLY A 85 -22.50 45.47 10.75
N ALA A 86 -21.52 44.98 9.96
CA ALA A 86 -21.77 43.99 8.92
C ALA A 86 -21.92 42.58 9.52
N ALA A 87 -22.93 41.84 9.05
CA ALA A 87 -23.11 40.44 9.41
C ALA A 87 -21.95 39.59 8.85
N VAL A 88 -21.28 38.83 9.71
CA VAL A 88 -20.15 37.97 9.31
C VAL A 88 -20.63 36.54 9.15
N PRO A 89 -20.28 35.83 8.05
CA PRO A 89 -20.62 34.41 7.89
C PRO A 89 -20.14 33.57 9.08
N ASN A 90 -21.01 32.71 9.62
CA ASN A 90 -20.66 31.84 10.73
C ASN A 90 -20.04 30.53 10.22
N PRO A 91 -18.74 30.26 10.44
CA PRO A 91 -18.12 29.01 10.01
C PRO A 91 -18.75 27.77 10.66
N ALA A 92 -19.35 27.91 11.85
CA ALA A 92 -20.07 26.80 12.49
C ALA A 92 -21.38 26.46 11.76
N PHE A 93 -22.06 27.46 11.17
CA PHE A 93 -23.24 27.21 10.33
C PHE A 93 -22.85 26.48 9.05
N GLN A 94 -21.73 26.86 8.42
CA GLN A 94 -21.24 26.17 7.24
C GLN A 94 -20.88 24.71 7.56
N ALA A 95 -20.11 24.47 8.63
CA ALA A 95 -19.75 23.11 9.05
C ALA A 95 -20.98 22.26 9.40
N TRP A 96 -22.00 22.85 10.04
CA TRP A 96 -23.26 22.17 10.32
C TRP A 96 -24.03 21.83 9.03
N THR A 97 -24.06 22.75 8.07
CA THR A 97 -24.72 22.54 6.76
C THR A 97 -24.00 21.47 5.94
N ASP A 98 -22.67 21.47 5.93
CA ASP A 98 -21.86 20.44 5.25
C ASP A 98 -22.07 19.06 5.91
N ALA A 99 -22.13 19.01 7.25
CA ALA A 99 -22.44 17.79 7.98
C ALA A 99 -23.87 17.29 7.69
N LEU A 100 -24.84 18.20 7.57
CA LEU A 100 -26.22 17.85 7.21
C LEU A 100 -26.29 17.27 5.80
N ALA A 101 -25.57 17.86 4.84
CA ALA A 101 -25.49 17.35 3.49
C ALA A 101 -24.88 15.93 3.46
N LEU A 102 -23.81 15.70 4.22
CA LEU A 102 -23.18 14.39 4.34
C LEU A 102 -24.14 13.34 4.93
N VAL A 103 -24.83 13.67 6.02
CA VAL A 103 -25.78 12.73 6.66
C VAL A 103 -26.97 12.43 5.74
N SER A 104 -27.52 13.46 5.09
CA SER A 104 -28.71 13.32 4.23
C SER A 104 -28.39 12.62 2.90
N GLY A 105 -27.16 12.74 2.42
CA GLY A 105 -26.68 12.08 1.19
C GLY A 105 -26.06 10.70 1.40
N ALA A 106 -26.07 10.16 2.62
CA ALA A 106 -25.43 8.88 2.91
C ALA A 106 -26.13 7.72 2.20
N GLY A 107 -25.36 6.95 1.43
CA GLY A 107 -25.85 5.74 0.75
C GLY A 107 -26.14 4.60 1.73
N ARG A 108 -26.91 3.61 1.26
CA ARG A 108 -27.34 2.44 2.04
C ARG A 108 -26.17 1.70 2.69
N ASP A 109 -25.08 1.47 1.97
CA ASP A 109 -23.94 0.69 2.47
C ASP A 109 -23.23 1.37 3.63
N LEU A 110 -23.08 2.71 3.56
CA LEU A 110 -22.51 3.51 4.64
C LEU A 110 -23.40 3.46 5.89
N LEU A 111 -24.72 3.57 5.71
CA LEU A 111 -25.69 3.45 6.81
C LEU A 111 -25.64 2.06 7.46
N CYS A 112 -25.58 0.99 6.66
CA CYS A 112 -25.41 -0.39 7.16
C CYS A 112 -24.08 -0.57 7.92
N LEU A 113 -22.99 0.01 7.42
CA LEU A 113 -21.67 -0.04 8.07
C LEU A 113 -21.68 0.65 9.43
N VAL A 114 -22.24 1.86 9.53
CA VAL A 114 -22.34 2.63 10.78
C VAL A 114 -23.26 1.93 11.79
N ALA A 115 -24.41 1.41 11.34
CA ALA A 115 -25.29 0.59 12.18
C ALA A 115 -24.57 -0.64 12.75
N THR A 116 -23.76 -1.30 11.93
CA THR A 116 -22.98 -2.48 12.35
C THR A 116 -21.96 -2.13 13.44
N ARG A 117 -21.33 -0.95 13.38
CA ARG A 117 -20.41 -0.48 14.42
C ARG A 117 -21.11 -0.22 15.75
N GLY A 118 -22.34 0.31 15.70
CA GLY A 118 -23.18 0.60 16.86
C GLY A 118 -23.88 -0.61 17.47
N ALA A 119 -23.86 -1.77 16.79
CA ALA A 119 -24.70 -2.94 17.08
C ALA A 119 -26.23 -2.65 17.09
N ASP A 120 -26.62 -1.52 16.49
CA ASP A 120 -28.01 -1.08 16.34
C ASP A 120 -28.47 -1.35 14.91
N TYR A 121 -28.80 -2.61 14.62
CA TYR A 121 -29.20 -3.03 13.28
C TYR A 121 -30.55 -2.40 12.91
N PRO A 122 -30.62 -1.57 11.84
CA PRO A 122 -31.90 -1.06 11.35
C PRO A 122 -32.78 -2.22 10.93
N ARG A 123 -34.09 -2.10 11.12
CA ARG A 123 -35.05 -3.07 10.60
C ARG A 123 -35.42 -2.68 9.18
N GLY A 124 -35.52 -3.65 8.29
CA GLY A 124 -36.09 -3.48 6.96
C GLY A 124 -37.58 -3.16 7.02
N ASP A 125 -38.15 -2.84 5.87
CA ASP A 125 -39.59 -2.52 5.74
C ASP A 125 -40.49 -3.71 6.13
N ASP A 126 -39.94 -4.92 6.15
CA ASP A 126 -40.56 -6.17 6.62
C ASP A 126 -40.41 -6.40 8.14
N GLY A 127 -39.79 -5.46 8.86
CA GLY A 127 -39.54 -5.54 10.29
C GLY A 127 -38.40 -6.48 10.70
N GLN A 128 -37.72 -7.12 9.74
CA GLN A 128 -36.56 -7.98 10.00
C GLN A 128 -35.29 -7.14 10.17
N PRO A 129 -34.33 -7.53 11.02
CA PRO A 129 -33.05 -6.84 11.12
C PRO A 129 -32.32 -6.90 9.77
N ILE A 130 -31.90 -5.74 9.26
CA ILE A 130 -30.98 -5.66 8.15
C ILE A 130 -29.68 -6.33 8.60
N ALA A 131 -29.20 -7.28 7.80
CA ALA A 131 -27.99 -8.04 8.11
C ALA A 131 -26.81 -7.10 8.37
N ALA A 132 -25.90 -7.53 9.26
CA ALA A 132 -24.66 -6.83 9.51
C ALA A 132 -23.91 -6.57 8.19
N TYR A 133 -23.26 -5.41 8.10
CA TYR A 133 -22.39 -5.09 6.97
C TYR A 133 -21.27 -6.14 6.91
N VAL A 134 -21.22 -6.87 5.80
CA VAL A 134 -20.14 -7.78 5.47
C VAL A 134 -19.35 -7.13 4.36
N MET A 135 -18.05 -6.95 4.62
CA MET A 135 -17.14 -6.50 3.59
C MET A 135 -16.89 -7.66 2.62
N ASP A 136 -17.50 -7.58 1.45
CA ASP A 136 -17.32 -8.54 0.36
C ASP A 136 -16.85 -7.79 -0.88
N LEU A 137 -15.56 -7.44 -0.88
CA LEU A 137 -14.95 -6.77 -2.03
C LEU A 137 -14.67 -7.81 -3.12
N PRO A 138 -15.05 -7.55 -4.39
CA PRO A 138 -14.56 -8.36 -5.49
C PRO A 138 -13.02 -8.27 -5.56
N PRO A 139 -12.33 -9.28 -6.10
CA PRO A 139 -10.88 -9.23 -6.22
C PRO A 139 -10.46 -8.00 -7.03
N PRO A 140 -9.44 -7.25 -6.58
CA PRO A 140 -8.89 -6.15 -7.38
C PRO A 140 -8.43 -6.65 -8.75
N PRO A 141 -8.46 -5.79 -9.78
CA PRO A 141 -7.90 -6.13 -11.08
C PRO A 141 -6.40 -6.47 -10.99
N THR A 142 -5.84 -6.95 -12.10
CA THR A 142 -4.38 -7.06 -12.21
C THR A 142 -3.78 -5.66 -12.24
N LEU A 143 -2.73 -5.44 -11.45
CA LEU A 143 -2.05 -4.16 -11.28
C LEU A 143 -0.58 -4.34 -11.63
N THR A 144 0.00 -3.35 -12.31
CA THR A 144 1.44 -3.23 -12.50
C THR A 144 2.09 -2.80 -11.18
N PRO A 145 2.85 -3.66 -10.49
CA PRO A 145 3.33 -3.37 -9.14
C PRO A 145 4.20 -2.11 -9.09
N GLY A 146 3.86 -1.18 -8.20
CA GLY A 146 4.60 0.08 -8.02
C GLY A 146 4.33 1.16 -9.07
N ALA A 147 3.53 0.88 -10.10
CA ALA A 147 3.10 1.86 -11.09
C ALA A 147 1.58 2.13 -10.99
N GLU A 148 0.79 1.10 -10.67
CA GLU A 148 -0.66 1.17 -10.62
C GLU A 148 -1.21 0.76 -9.24
N THR A 149 -2.36 1.31 -8.91
CA THR A 149 -3.21 0.89 -7.79
C THR A 149 -4.68 0.95 -8.21
N ALA A 150 -5.59 0.53 -7.33
CA ALA A 150 -7.01 0.64 -7.55
C ALA A 150 -7.73 1.22 -6.34
N ASP A 151 -8.68 2.11 -6.60
CA ASP A 151 -9.61 2.62 -5.59
C ASP A 151 -10.95 1.91 -5.73
N TRP A 152 -11.65 1.75 -4.61
CA TRP A 152 -13.00 1.20 -4.55
C TRP A 152 -14.00 2.32 -4.26
N ASP A 153 -15.01 2.48 -5.12
CA ASP A 153 -16.04 3.52 -4.97
C ASP A 153 -17.32 3.03 -4.28
N GLY A 154 -17.37 1.75 -3.87
CA GLY A 154 -18.58 1.09 -3.37
C GLY A 154 -19.18 0.09 -4.36
N THR A 155 -18.87 0.21 -5.64
CA THR A 155 -19.47 -0.58 -6.72
C THR A 155 -18.46 -1.21 -7.67
N ALA A 156 -17.37 -0.50 -7.98
CA ALA A 156 -16.35 -0.95 -8.92
C ALA A 156 -14.95 -0.53 -8.48
N TRP A 157 -13.96 -1.29 -8.98
CA TRP A 157 -12.56 -0.91 -8.90
C TRP A 157 -12.21 0.05 -10.02
N THR A 158 -11.60 1.18 -9.68
CA THR A 158 -11.01 2.10 -10.66
C THR A 158 -9.49 2.02 -10.57
N VAL A 159 -8.84 1.56 -11.64
CA VAL A 159 -7.38 1.54 -11.73
C VAL A 159 -6.87 2.95 -12.02
N ARG A 160 -5.81 3.33 -11.31
CA ARG A 160 -5.11 4.60 -11.52
C ARG A 160 -3.61 4.45 -11.28
N PRO A 161 -2.80 5.41 -11.76
CA PRO A 161 -1.41 5.50 -11.36
C PRO A 161 -1.26 5.68 -9.84
N VAL A 162 -0.16 5.16 -9.30
CA VAL A 162 0.23 5.45 -7.91
C VAL A 162 0.58 6.93 -7.76
N THR A 163 0.19 7.50 -6.62
CA THR A 163 0.63 8.84 -6.18
C THR A 163 2.11 8.81 -5.78
N ALA A 164 2.71 10.00 -5.61
CA ALA A 164 4.09 10.12 -5.16
C ALA A 164 4.32 9.44 -3.79
N ASP A 165 3.39 9.57 -2.86
CA ASP A 165 3.48 8.98 -1.53
C ASP A 165 3.35 7.46 -1.57
N GLU A 166 2.43 6.92 -2.38
CA GLU A 166 2.30 5.48 -2.62
C GLU A 166 3.56 4.91 -3.29
N ALA A 167 4.18 5.64 -4.23
CA ALA A 167 5.44 5.24 -4.85
C ALA A 167 6.63 5.26 -3.86
N VAL A 168 6.64 6.20 -2.90
CA VAL A 168 7.62 6.20 -1.80
C VAL A 168 7.41 4.99 -0.89
N ALA A 169 6.17 4.73 -0.48
CA ALA A 169 5.83 3.58 0.36
C ALA A 169 6.21 2.25 -0.33
N TRP A 170 5.88 2.11 -1.61
CA TRP A 170 6.26 0.95 -2.42
C TRP A 170 7.77 0.74 -2.46
N ARG A 171 8.54 1.81 -2.74
CA ARG A 171 10.02 1.74 -2.73
C ARG A 171 10.57 1.33 -1.37
N ALA A 172 9.97 1.80 -0.28
CA ALA A 172 10.37 1.39 1.07
C ALA A 172 10.15 -0.11 1.31
N LEU A 173 9.02 -0.67 0.85
CA LEU A 173 8.77 -2.12 0.91
C LEU A 173 9.78 -2.89 0.05
N MET A 174 10.03 -2.44 -1.17
CA MET A 174 10.97 -3.09 -2.08
C MET A 174 12.41 -3.03 -1.57
N ALA A 175 12.80 -2.00 -0.82
CA ALA A 175 14.10 -1.93 -0.17
C ALA A 175 14.29 -3.01 0.92
N VAL A 176 13.20 -3.52 1.50
CA VAL A 176 13.27 -4.67 2.44
C VAL A 176 13.42 -5.99 1.69
N ARG A 177 12.73 -6.14 0.56
CA ARG A 177 12.84 -7.33 -0.31
C ARG A 177 14.21 -7.43 -0.96
N TYR A 178 14.68 -6.31 -1.52
CA TYR A 178 15.91 -6.16 -2.27
C TYR A 178 16.82 -5.11 -1.62
N PRO A 179 17.43 -5.42 -0.46
CA PRO A 179 18.25 -4.46 0.26
C PRO A 179 19.49 -4.06 -0.56
N ARG A 180 19.88 -2.78 -0.51
CA ARG A 180 21.05 -2.27 -1.25
C ARG A 180 22.36 -2.92 -0.81
N ARG A 181 22.45 -3.33 0.45
CA ARG A 181 23.57 -4.10 1.01
C ARG A 181 23.09 -5.47 1.41
N MET A 182 23.67 -6.50 0.80
CA MET A 182 23.27 -7.89 1.02
C MET A 182 24.46 -8.83 0.99
N SER A 183 24.31 -10.03 1.56
CA SER A 183 25.34 -11.06 1.40
C SER A 183 25.45 -11.46 -0.09
N ALA A 184 26.61 -11.98 -0.51
CA ALA A 184 26.75 -12.48 -1.87
C ALA A 184 25.75 -13.62 -2.16
N SER A 185 25.42 -14.44 -1.15
CA SER A 185 24.40 -15.49 -1.25
C SER A 185 23.00 -14.91 -1.46
N ASP A 186 22.62 -13.84 -0.74
CA ASP A 186 21.34 -13.16 -0.96
C ASP A 186 21.23 -12.56 -2.36
N LEU A 187 22.32 -12.04 -2.93
CA LEU A 187 22.33 -11.55 -4.30
C LEU A 187 21.98 -12.67 -5.28
N VAL A 188 22.59 -13.84 -5.15
CA VAL A 188 22.30 -14.99 -6.00
C VAL A 188 20.84 -15.45 -5.83
N VAL A 189 20.39 -15.59 -4.58
CA VAL A 189 19.04 -16.13 -4.28
C VAL A 189 17.93 -15.16 -4.68
N ARG A 190 18.14 -13.85 -4.52
CA ARG A 190 17.06 -12.84 -4.68
C ARG A 190 17.09 -12.12 -6.03
N LEU A 191 18.26 -11.99 -6.65
CA LEU A 191 18.48 -11.11 -7.81
C LEU A 191 18.99 -11.82 -9.06
N LEU A 192 19.35 -13.10 -8.99
CA LEU A 192 19.73 -13.87 -10.18
C LEU A 192 18.77 -15.03 -10.40
N THR A 193 18.51 -15.35 -11.65
CA THR A 193 17.90 -16.65 -12.01
C THR A 193 18.95 -17.75 -11.88
N GLY A 194 18.49 -19.00 -11.75
CA GLY A 194 19.39 -20.16 -11.76
C GLY A 194 20.23 -20.24 -13.05
N ALA A 195 19.65 -19.86 -14.19
CA ALA A 195 20.36 -19.87 -15.48
C ALA A 195 21.45 -18.79 -15.55
N GLU A 196 21.15 -17.56 -15.16
CA GLU A 196 22.14 -16.47 -15.09
C GLU A 196 23.27 -16.82 -14.13
N TRP A 197 22.94 -17.39 -12.97
CA TRP A 197 23.94 -17.83 -12.00
C TRP A 197 24.87 -18.90 -12.60
N LEU A 198 24.32 -19.93 -13.23
CA LEU A 198 25.13 -20.98 -13.85
C LEU A 198 26.00 -20.45 -15.00
N ALA A 199 25.49 -19.50 -15.80
CA ALA A 199 26.26 -18.87 -16.87
C ALA A 199 27.43 -18.05 -16.31
N ILE A 200 27.21 -17.27 -15.25
CA ILE A 200 28.25 -16.48 -14.56
C ILE A 200 29.33 -17.40 -13.98
N VAL A 201 28.94 -18.52 -13.36
CA VAL A 201 29.88 -19.50 -12.80
C VAL A 201 30.68 -20.19 -13.91
N ALA A 202 30.04 -20.57 -15.02
CA ALA A 202 30.71 -21.21 -16.15
C ALA A 202 31.72 -20.27 -16.82
N ASP A 203 31.36 -18.99 -17.03
CA ASP A 203 32.23 -17.97 -17.60
C ASP A 203 33.45 -17.67 -16.69
N ALA A 204 33.25 -17.69 -15.37
CA ALA A 204 34.32 -17.52 -14.40
C ALA A 204 35.30 -18.72 -14.33
N HIS A 205 34.96 -19.87 -14.93
CA HIS A 205 35.71 -21.13 -14.79
C HIS A 205 35.99 -21.85 -16.13
N PRO A 206 36.84 -21.32 -17.02
CA PRO A 206 37.26 -22.08 -18.20
C PRO A 206 38.20 -23.25 -17.87
N SER A 207 39.00 -23.15 -16.80
CA SER A 207 39.99 -24.17 -16.40
C SER A 207 40.61 -23.82 -15.03
N GLU A 208 40.57 -24.75 -14.08
CA GLU A 208 41.31 -24.76 -12.80
C GLU A 208 40.88 -23.80 -11.65
N GLY A 209 40.42 -24.37 -10.53
CA GLY A 209 40.52 -23.75 -9.19
C GLY A 209 39.61 -22.53 -8.95
N GLY A 210 38.32 -22.77 -8.72
CA GLY A 210 37.32 -21.70 -8.68
C GLY A 210 37.58 -20.60 -7.65
N ALA A 211 37.65 -19.35 -8.14
CA ALA A 211 37.57 -18.17 -7.30
C ALA A 211 36.25 -18.22 -6.49
N SER A 212 36.33 -18.11 -5.15
CA SER A 212 35.12 -18.18 -4.31
C SER A 212 34.09 -17.13 -4.73
N LEU A 213 32.79 -17.34 -4.44
CA LEU A 213 31.73 -16.34 -4.61
C LEU A 213 32.13 -14.96 -4.07
N ALA A 214 32.95 -14.94 -3.02
CA ALA A 214 33.57 -13.72 -2.52
C ALA A 214 34.49 -13.08 -3.56
N ALA A 215 35.39 -13.79 -4.22
CA ALA A 215 36.25 -13.18 -5.25
C ALA A 215 35.51 -12.64 -6.49
N LEU A 216 34.32 -13.15 -6.83
CA LEU A 216 33.53 -12.71 -7.99
C LEU A 216 32.70 -11.44 -7.75
N LEU A 217 32.29 -11.19 -6.50
CA LEU A 217 31.38 -10.08 -6.12
C LEU A 217 31.95 -9.19 -5.00
N LEU A 218 32.87 -9.74 -4.21
CA LEU A 218 33.51 -9.15 -3.04
C LEU A 218 34.97 -8.79 -3.38
N GLY A 219 35.29 -7.50 -3.35
CA GLY A 219 36.68 -7.08 -3.19
C GLY A 219 37.22 -7.69 -1.90
N ALA A 220 38.50 -8.02 -1.90
CA ALA A 220 39.21 -8.64 -0.78
C ALA A 220 38.73 -8.09 0.59
N GLY A 221 37.95 -8.89 1.33
CA GLY A 221 37.63 -8.64 2.74
C GLY A 221 36.20 -8.21 3.11
N THR A 222 35.26 -8.02 2.19
CA THR A 222 33.87 -7.64 2.56
C THR A 222 32.93 -8.85 2.47
N GLN A 223 32.15 -9.17 3.51
CA GLN A 223 31.13 -10.23 3.47
C GLN A 223 29.82 -9.83 2.75
N TYR A 224 29.74 -8.59 2.26
CA TYR A 224 28.55 -7.97 1.69
C TYR A 224 28.83 -7.33 0.34
N VAL A 225 27.83 -7.43 -0.56
CA VAL A 225 27.75 -6.70 -1.82
C VAL A 225 26.95 -5.43 -1.58
N ASP A 226 27.53 -4.29 -1.98
CA ASP A 226 26.84 -3.00 -2.00
C ASP A 226 26.44 -2.68 -3.45
N LEU A 227 25.14 -2.64 -3.73
CA LEU A 227 24.59 -2.38 -5.05
C LEU A 227 24.77 -0.92 -5.49
N ASP A 228 25.03 -0.01 -4.54
CA ASP A 228 25.33 1.40 -4.82
C ASP A 228 26.81 1.65 -5.13
N ALA A 229 27.68 0.64 -4.93
CA ALA A 229 29.10 0.78 -5.22
C ALA A 229 29.37 0.79 -6.73
N GLU A 230 30.19 1.74 -7.19
CA GLU A 230 30.61 1.85 -8.60
C GLU A 230 31.19 0.56 -9.15
N ARG A 231 31.94 -0.20 -8.33
CA ARG A 231 32.49 -1.49 -8.73
C ARG A 231 31.39 -2.49 -9.08
N THR A 232 30.28 -2.49 -8.34
CA THR A 232 29.18 -3.43 -8.55
C THR A 232 28.50 -3.10 -9.87
N ALA A 233 28.28 -1.82 -10.15
CA ALA A 233 27.79 -1.38 -11.46
C ALA A 233 28.76 -1.75 -12.60
N ALA A 234 30.07 -1.61 -12.41
CA ALA A 234 31.07 -2.00 -13.40
C ALA A 234 31.08 -3.53 -13.64
N GLN A 235 30.96 -4.32 -12.59
CA GLN A 235 30.89 -5.79 -12.69
C GLN A 235 29.63 -6.24 -13.45
N LEU A 236 28.47 -5.66 -13.12
CA LEU A 236 27.22 -5.96 -13.82
C LEU A 236 27.31 -5.58 -15.30
N ARG A 237 27.94 -4.44 -15.63
CA ARG A 237 28.18 -4.05 -17.02
C ARG A 237 29.06 -5.06 -17.75
N ALA A 238 30.13 -5.54 -17.11
CA ALA A 238 30.97 -6.59 -17.68
C ALA A 238 30.21 -7.92 -17.90
N TRP A 239 29.18 -8.22 -17.11
CA TRP A 239 28.29 -9.36 -17.37
C TRP A 239 27.35 -9.12 -18.55
N VAL A 240 26.83 -7.90 -18.71
CA VAL A 240 26.04 -7.50 -19.89
C VAL A 240 26.87 -7.60 -21.17
N ASP A 241 28.09 -7.05 -21.15
CA ASP A 241 29.00 -7.04 -22.32
C ASP A 241 29.37 -8.46 -22.77
N ARG A 242 29.38 -9.43 -21.84
CA ARG A 242 29.61 -10.86 -22.10
C ARG A 242 28.33 -11.66 -22.40
N GLY A 243 27.17 -11.02 -22.37
CA GLY A 243 25.88 -11.67 -22.62
C GLY A 243 25.41 -12.62 -21.51
N LEU A 244 25.94 -12.48 -20.28
CA LEU A 244 25.57 -13.31 -19.14
C LEU A 244 24.26 -12.87 -18.48
N ILE A 245 23.95 -11.58 -18.60
CA ILE A 245 22.66 -10.97 -18.21
C ILE A 245 22.28 -9.93 -19.27
N THR A 246 21.01 -9.52 -19.33
CA THR A 246 20.58 -8.44 -20.23
C THR A 246 20.76 -7.05 -19.61
N PRO A 247 20.79 -5.96 -20.41
CA PRO A 247 20.80 -4.59 -19.89
C PRO A 247 19.62 -4.29 -18.95
N ASP A 248 18.43 -4.81 -19.27
CA ASP A 248 17.24 -4.65 -18.43
C ASP A 248 17.39 -5.36 -17.09
N ARG A 249 18.04 -6.54 -17.07
CA ARG A 249 18.36 -7.26 -15.83
C ARG A 249 19.38 -6.49 -14.99
N MET A 250 20.40 -5.89 -15.60
CA MET A 250 21.31 -4.98 -14.89
C MET A 250 20.57 -3.79 -14.29
N ALA A 251 19.69 -3.14 -15.06
CA ALA A 251 18.89 -2.01 -14.58
C ALA A 251 18.00 -2.43 -13.40
N TRP A 252 17.35 -3.60 -13.47
CA TRP A 252 16.58 -4.15 -12.36
C TRP A 252 17.43 -4.37 -11.11
N ILE A 253 18.57 -5.06 -11.22
CA ILE A 253 19.44 -5.36 -10.09
C ILE A 253 19.91 -4.06 -9.43
N LEU A 254 20.25 -3.06 -10.24
CA LEU A 254 20.71 -1.76 -9.74
C LEU A 254 19.60 -0.88 -9.15
N THR A 255 18.32 -1.10 -9.48
CA THR A 255 17.20 -0.31 -8.93
C THR A 255 16.38 -1.07 -7.89
N GLY A 256 16.50 -2.40 -7.83
CA GLY A 256 15.63 -3.27 -7.04
C GLY A 256 14.19 -3.34 -7.56
N GLN A 257 13.90 -2.83 -8.76
CA GLN A 257 12.55 -2.79 -9.35
C GLN A 257 12.49 -3.58 -10.66
N PRO A 258 11.75 -4.70 -10.73
CA PRO A 258 11.68 -5.49 -11.95
C PRO A 258 11.18 -4.61 -13.10
N PRO A 259 11.56 -4.89 -14.36
CA PRO A 259 10.99 -4.19 -15.49
C PRO A 259 9.47 -4.32 -15.44
N ALA A 260 8.76 -3.27 -15.81
CA ALA A 260 7.31 -3.33 -16.00
C ALA A 260 7.05 -4.35 -17.11
N GLU A 261 6.50 -5.52 -16.75
CA GLU A 261 5.97 -6.50 -17.70
C GLU A 261 4.65 -6.03 -18.28
#